data_AF-A0A4Q6AXU3-F1
#
_entry.id   AF-A0A4Q6AXU3-F1
#
_cell.length_a   1.000
_cell.length_b   1.000
_cell.length_c   1.000
_cell.angle_alpha   90.00
_cell.angle_beta   90.00
_cell.angle_gamma   90.00
#
_symmetry.space_group_name_H-M   'P 1'
#
loop_
_entity.id
_entity.type
_entity.pdbx_description
1 polymer ?
#
loop_
_entity_poly.entity_id
_entity_poly.type
_entity_poly.pdbx_seq_one_letter_code
_entity_poly.pdbx_strand_id
1 'polypeptide(L)'
;MNQWLIRISALFLGLSALSLQAQTLDESENFWRAEVTRYCGAYPSKDDCDDGDSVIFNGLLCMSGEEIGCQSVRDSQDMFGQFWRSPRRNPGNLGEDSSFSRDQTLGVLLYLVKTKDTAAAVRWMDWIEDNKYCSLKNPLGGNCILTLYRVCRDADGETCTMTPALWGLTRKVWDYLGLGTTKPMRDFNNADVSDLELSTAGSEKPGYRLHLKAVSTFIRLVIGESVARSRTIAGTLYSRQNANPFFQLLAEGKLTDVETKLLQLCPKPGDNLDYIRHQWSWERDQADEAWTLSMGWDCIFVANLLRNYERIFQSSLFVSDDSL
;
A
#
# COMPACT_ATOMS: atom_id res chain seq x y z
N MET A 1 -56.06 -63.99 -11.86
CA MET A 1 -55.65 -62.75 -11.16
C MET A 1 -54.14 -62.69 -11.18
N ASN A 2 -53.57 -61.91 -12.10
CA ASN A 2 -52.13 -61.81 -12.35
C ASN A 2 -51.50 -60.77 -11.41
N GLN A 3 -50.59 -61.18 -10.53
CA GLN A 3 -49.72 -60.28 -9.79
C GLN A 3 -48.37 -60.18 -10.50
N TRP A 4 -48.15 -59.04 -11.16
CA TRP A 4 -46.86 -58.64 -11.71
C TRP A 4 -46.03 -57.95 -10.60
N LEU A 5 -44.96 -58.60 -10.16
CA LEU A 5 -43.95 -58.04 -9.26
C LEU A 5 -42.90 -57.29 -10.09
N ILE A 6 -42.99 -55.96 -10.12
CA ILE A 6 -41.97 -55.07 -10.71
C ILE A 6 -40.84 -54.92 -9.68
N ARG A 7 -39.67 -55.49 -9.98
CA ARG A 7 -38.43 -55.24 -9.23
C ARG A 7 -37.82 -53.92 -9.70
N ILE A 8 -37.97 -52.86 -8.91
CA ILE A 8 -37.22 -51.61 -9.08
C ILE A 8 -35.85 -51.82 -8.42
N SER A 9 -34.83 -52.09 -9.23
CA SER A 9 -33.44 -52.05 -8.82
C SER A 9 -33.03 -50.58 -8.66
N ALA A 10 -33.02 -50.09 -7.42
CA ALA A 10 -32.44 -48.80 -7.10
C ALA A 10 -30.91 -48.88 -7.27
N LEU A 11 -30.41 -48.39 -8.42
CA LEU A 11 -29.00 -48.09 -8.59
C LEU A 11 -28.66 -46.89 -7.67
N PHE A 12 -28.10 -47.18 -6.50
CA PHE A 12 -27.40 -46.16 -5.71
C PHE A 12 -26.11 -45.79 -6.45
N LEU A 13 -26.20 -44.79 -7.34
CA LEU A 13 -25.04 -44.05 -7.79
C LEU A 13 -24.45 -43.36 -6.56
N GLY A 14 -23.37 -43.92 -6.01
CA GLY A 14 -22.57 -43.30 -4.98
C GLY A 14 -21.92 -42.04 -5.52
N LEU A 15 -22.66 -40.93 -5.50
CA LEU A 15 -22.11 -39.58 -5.53
C LEU A 15 -21.19 -39.46 -4.33
N SER A 16 -19.92 -39.77 -4.55
CA SER A 16 -18.85 -39.41 -3.63
C SER A 16 -18.85 -37.89 -3.60
N ALA A 17 -19.52 -37.31 -2.61
CA ALA A 17 -19.40 -35.91 -2.30
C ALA A 17 -17.94 -35.67 -1.94
N LEU A 18 -17.14 -35.29 -2.94
CA LEU A 18 -15.82 -34.73 -2.73
C LEU A 18 -16.07 -33.51 -1.83
N SER A 19 -15.77 -33.64 -0.54
CA SER A 19 -15.79 -32.49 0.33
C SER A 19 -14.72 -31.55 -0.23
N LEU A 20 -15.14 -30.43 -0.83
CA LEU A 20 -14.24 -29.32 -1.03
C LEU A 20 -13.74 -28.93 0.36
N GLN A 21 -12.54 -29.37 0.71
CA GLN A 21 -11.86 -28.84 1.88
C GLN A 21 -11.65 -27.35 1.60
N ALA A 22 -12.14 -26.50 2.50
CA ALA A 22 -11.92 -25.07 2.40
C ALA A 22 -10.39 -24.83 2.41
N GLN A 23 -9.89 -24.15 1.39
CA GLN A 23 -8.47 -23.84 1.28
C GLN A 23 -8.07 -22.94 2.46
N THR A 24 -6.98 -23.29 3.11
CA THR A 24 -6.41 -22.48 4.20
C THR A 24 -5.65 -21.27 3.64
N LEU A 25 -5.41 -20.25 4.48
CA LEU A 25 -4.57 -19.11 4.12
C LEU A 25 -3.15 -19.52 3.75
N ASP A 26 -2.58 -20.51 4.45
CA ASP A 26 -1.23 -21.02 4.20
C ASP A 26 -1.13 -21.73 2.84
N GLU A 27 -2.09 -22.57 2.49
CA GLU A 27 -2.15 -23.23 1.18
C GLU A 27 -2.33 -22.21 0.05
N SER A 28 -3.16 -21.19 0.27
CA SER A 28 -3.42 -20.14 -0.72
C SER A 28 -2.19 -19.28 -0.97
N GLU A 29 -1.49 -18.89 0.09
CA GLU A 29 -0.26 -18.10 -0.06
C GLU A 29 0.86 -18.88 -0.76
N ASN A 30 1.03 -20.16 -0.43
CA ASN A 30 1.98 -21.02 -1.13
C ASN A 30 1.69 -21.07 -2.63
N PHE A 31 0.40 -21.19 -2.99
CA PHE A 31 -0.03 -21.11 -4.39
C PHE A 31 0.27 -19.75 -5.02
N TRP A 32 -0.05 -18.63 -4.36
CA TRP A 32 0.22 -17.30 -4.91
C TRP A 32 1.70 -17.06 -5.18
N ARG A 33 2.56 -17.45 -4.24
CA ARG A 33 4.03 -17.33 -4.39
C ARG A 33 4.56 -18.18 -5.55
N ALA A 34 4.05 -19.39 -5.70
CA ALA A 34 4.52 -20.32 -6.73
C ALA A 34 4.02 -19.95 -8.14
N GLU A 35 2.72 -19.64 -8.27
CA GLU A 35 2.05 -19.63 -9.58
C GLU A 35 1.62 -18.24 -10.03
N VAL A 36 1.29 -17.34 -9.09
CA VAL A 36 0.64 -16.06 -9.40
C VAL A 36 1.65 -14.92 -9.44
N THR A 37 2.46 -14.75 -8.40
CA THR A 37 3.34 -13.59 -8.28
C THR A 37 4.41 -13.52 -9.37
N ARG A 38 4.83 -12.30 -9.68
CA ARG A 38 5.81 -12.03 -10.74
C ARG A 38 6.92 -11.14 -10.22
N TYR A 39 8.09 -11.36 -10.81
CA TYR A 39 9.30 -10.62 -10.50
C TYR A 39 9.86 -10.04 -11.79
N CYS A 40 10.44 -8.86 -11.68
CA CYS A 40 11.27 -8.29 -12.71
C CYS A 40 12.72 -8.27 -12.23
N GLY A 41 13.50 -9.25 -12.68
CA GLY A 41 14.80 -9.54 -12.06
C GLY A 41 14.59 -10.07 -10.65
N ALA A 42 15.15 -9.38 -9.65
CA ALA A 42 15.03 -9.77 -8.24
C ALA A 42 13.82 -9.16 -7.52
N TYR A 43 13.08 -8.25 -8.15
CA TYR A 43 12.12 -7.38 -7.46
C TYR A 43 10.67 -7.72 -7.80
N PRO A 44 9.74 -7.68 -6.81
CA PRO A 44 8.31 -7.80 -7.06
C PRO A 44 7.83 -6.78 -8.10
N SER A 45 7.09 -7.26 -9.10
CA SER A 45 6.58 -6.42 -10.18
C SER A 45 5.25 -6.94 -10.71
N LYS A 46 4.61 -6.10 -11.53
CA LYS A 46 3.56 -6.54 -12.46
C LYS A 46 4.19 -7.39 -13.58
N ASP A 47 3.34 -8.04 -14.39
CA ASP A 47 3.73 -8.60 -15.68
C ASP A 47 4.42 -7.53 -16.57
N ASP A 48 5.23 -7.98 -17.52
CA ASP A 48 6.02 -7.14 -18.45
C ASP A 48 6.96 -6.12 -17.79
N CYS A 49 7.33 -6.35 -16.52
CA CYS A 49 8.18 -5.44 -15.77
C CYS A 49 7.61 -4.00 -15.66
N ASP A 50 6.28 -3.83 -15.68
CA ASP A 50 5.68 -2.54 -15.35
C ASP A 50 5.93 -2.23 -13.86
N ASP A 51 6.90 -1.34 -13.64
CA ASP A 51 7.42 -0.98 -12.32
C ASP A 51 7.22 0.53 -12.01
N GLY A 52 6.34 1.21 -12.75
CA GLY A 52 6.10 2.65 -12.62
C GLY A 52 5.62 3.08 -11.22
N ASP A 53 4.94 2.19 -10.51
CA ASP A 53 4.46 2.43 -9.14
C ASP A 53 5.06 1.44 -8.14
N SER A 54 6.16 0.78 -8.49
CA SER A 54 6.64 -0.35 -7.69
C SER A 54 7.04 0.04 -6.26
N VAL A 55 7.54 1.26 -6.01
CA VAL A 55 7.97 1.67 -4.66
C VAL A 55 6.82 1.75 -3.65
N ILE A 56 5.65 2.29 -4.00
CA ILE A 56 4.52 2.34 -3.05
C ILE A 56 4.15 0.94 -2.58
N PHE A 57 4.09 0.00 -3.52
CA PHE A 57 3.68 -1.36 -3.22
C PHE A 57 4.77 -2.21 -2.56
N ASN A 58 6.03 -2.04 -2.96
CA ASN A 58 7.15 -2.67 -2.27
C ASN A 58 7.29 -2.14 -0.83
N GLY A 59 6.91 -0.88 -0.57
CA GLY A 59 6.76 -0.35 0.79
C GLY A 59 5.67 -1.07 1.59
N LEU A 60 4.52 -1.37 0.98
CA LEU A 60 3.44 -2.15 1.61
C LEU A 60 3.89 -3.58 1.94
N LEU A 61 4.54 -4.25 0.99
CA LEU A 61 5.15 -5.57 1.17
C LEU A 61 6.20 -5.56 2.29
N CYS A 62 7.09 -4.56 2.30
CA CYS A 62 8.08 -4.37 3.35
C CYS A 62 7.41 -4.28 4.73
N MET A 63 6.41 -3.41 4.85
CA MET A 63 5.71 -3.18 6.11
C MET A 63 4.99 -4.43 6.62
N SER A 64 4.38 -5.23 5.71
CA SER A 64 3.69 -6.47 6.08
C SER A 64 4.64 -7.61 6.45
N GLY A 65 5.92 -7.53 6.06
CA GLY A 65 6.98 -8.46 6.45
C GLY A 65 7.72 -9.15 5.31
N GLU A 66 7.45 -8.79 4.05
CA GLU A 66 8.21 -9.29 2.90
C GLU A 66 9.54 -8.54 2.77
N GLU A 67 10.64 -9.20 3.11
CA GLU A 67 11.97 -8.61 3.08
C GLU A 67 12.36 -8.11 1.67
N ILE A 68 11.94 -8.81 0.62
CA ILE A 68 12.23 -8.39 -0.74
C ILE A 68 11.56 -7.05 -1.10
N GLY A 69 10.42 -6.73 -0.48
CA GLY A 69 9.80 -5.41 -0.59
C GLY A 69 10.68 -4.33 0.04
N CYS A 70 11.27 -4.61 1.21
CA CYS A 70 12.19 -3.67 1.86
C CYS A 70 13.45 -3.44 1.03
N GLN A 71 14.04 -4.50 0.51
CA GLN A 71 15.22 -4.43 -0.35
C GLN A 71 14.91 -3.66 -1.65
N SER A 72 13.73 -3.86 -2.24
CA SER A 72 13.30 -3.13 -3.43
C SER A 72 13.19 -1.61 -3.19
N VAL A 73 12.65 -1.17 -2.05
CA VAL A 73 12.59 0.27 -1.74
C VAL A 73 13.98 0.81 -1.44
N ARG A 74 14.82 0.06 -0.71
CA ARG A 74 16.21 0.45 -0.43
C ARG A 74 17.00 0.68 -1.72
N ASP A 75 16.95 -0.28 -2.65
CA ASP A 75 17.71 -0.24 -3.90
C ASP A 75 17.18 0.80 -4.88
N SER A 76 15.97 1.32 -4.66
CA SER A 76 15.48 2.45 -5.43
C SER A 76 16.03 3.80 -4.96
N GLN A 77 16.80 3.86 -3.85
CA GLN A 77 17.53 5.07 -3.48
C GLN A 77 18.90 5.13 -4.19
N ASP A 78 19.20 6.23 -4.85
CA ASP A 78 20.53 6.45 -5.42
C ASP A 78 21.55 6.99 -4.41
N MET A 79 22.80 7.10 -4.87
CA MET A 79 23.90 7.62 -4.06
C MET A 79 23.75 9.09 -3.63
N PHE A 80 22.86 9.85 -4.26
CA PHE A 80 22.56 11.25 -3.94
C PHE A 80 21.36 11.39 -3.01
N GLY A 81 20.69 10.28 -2.65
CA GLY A 81 19.53 10.27 -1.77
C GLY A 81 18.18 10.33 -2.48
N GLN A 82 18.15 10.43 -3.82
CA GLN A 82 16.90 10.40 -4.58
C GLN A 82 16.31 8.99 -4.55
N PHE A 83 15.01 8.87 -4.29
CA PHE A 83 14.28 7.64 -4.58
C PHE A 83 13.73 7.66 -6.02
N TRP A 84 13.80 6.51 -6.67
CA TRP A 84 13.27 6.24 -8.01
C TRP A 84 12.01 5.38 -7.91
N ARG A 85 11.15 5.39 -8.94
CA ARG A 85 9.90 4.59 -8.98
C ARG A 85 10.12 3.08 -8.83
N SER A 86 11.32 2.60 -9.14
CA SER A 86 11.76 1.21 -8.95
C SER A 86 13.30 1.14 -8.90
N PRO A 87 13.90 0.05 -8.39
CA PRO A 87 15.34 -0.20 -8.50
C PRO A 87 15.88 -0.17 -9.93
N ARG A 88 15.11 -0.69 -10.91
CA ARG A 88 15.54 -0.73 -12.31
C ARG A 88 15.65 0.65 -12.96
N ARG A 89 14.92 1.63 -12.41
CA ARG A 89 14.95 3.03 -12.85
C ARG A 89 16.12 3.81 -12.22
N ASN A 90 16.87 3.19 -11.32
CA ASN A 90 18.02 3.77 -10.62
C ASN A 90 19.38 3.35 -11.26
N PRO A 91 20.19 4.30 -11.77
CA PRO A 91 19.84 5.65 -12.21
C PRO A 91 19.38 5.64 -13.68
N GLY A 92 18.50 6.58 -14.05
CA GLY A 92 18.24 6.90 -15.48
C GLY A 92 16.82 6.71 -16.00
N ASN A 93 15.85 6.41 -15.13
CA ASN A 93 14.40 6.36 -15.41
C ASN A 93 13.92 5.53 -16.61
N LEU A 94 14.79 4.77 -17.28
CA LEU A 94 14.46 3.99 -18.48
C LEU A 94 13.79 4.81 -19.61
N GLY A 95 14.05 6.12 -19.69
CA GLY A 95 13.46 7.00 -20.70
C GLY A 95 12.04 7.49 -20.42
N GLU A 96 11.53 7.27 -19.20
CA GLU A 96 10.19 7.71 -18.76
C GLU A 96 10.19 9.18 -18.31
N ASP A 97 9.03 9.82 -18.33
CA ASP A 97 8.91 11.26 -18.06
C ASP A 97 9.04 11.62 -16.57
N SER A 98 8.59 10.75 -15.66
CA SER A 98 8.61 11.01 -14.21
C SER A 98 9.48 9.99 -13.48
N SER A 99 10.54 10.44 -12.80
CA SER A 99 11.44 9.59 -11.99
C SER A 99 10.84 9.12 -10.67
N PHE A 100 9.89 9.90 -10.13
CA PHE A 100 9.22 9.68 -8.86
C PHE A 100 7.91 10.45 -8.81
N SER A 101 7.11 10.29 -7.76
CA SER A 101 5.96 11.17 -7.47
C SER A 101 5.62 11.13 -5.98
N ARG A 102 4.68 11.99 -5.57
CA ARG A 102 4.13 12.00 -4.21
C ARG A 102 3.58 10.65 -3.77
N ASP A 103 3.06 9.85 -4.67
CA ASP A 103 2.38 8.61 -4.31
C ASP A 103 3.40 7.56 -3.88
N GLN A 104 4.55 7.48 -4.56
CA GLN A 104 5.65 6.59 -4.17
C GLN A 104 6.33 7.04 -2.87
N THR A 105 6.21 8.32 -2.47
CA THR A 105 6.64 8.79 -1.14
C THR A 105 6.00 7.94 -0.03
N LEU A 106 4.75 7.49 -0.18
CA LEU A 106 4.09 6.66 0.83
C LEU A 106 4.79 5.30 1.00
N GLY A 107 5.33 4.72 -0.08
CA GLY A 107 6.14 3.50 -0.03
C GLY A 107 7.45 3.69 0.73
N VAL A 108 8.11 4.81 0.49
CA VAL A 108 9.34 5.19 1.20
C VAL A 108 9.04 5.36 2.69
N LEU A 109 7.95 6.05 3.05
CA LEU A 109 7.57 6.23 4.45
C LEU A 109 7.27 4.89 5.14
N LEU A 110 6.59 3.95 4.48
CA LEU A 110 6.38 2.59 5.00
C LEU A 110 7.71 1.85 5.23
N TYR A 111 8.62 1.91 4.25
CA TYR A 111 9.96 1.34 4.36
C TYR A 111 10.71 1.90 5.58
N LEU A 112 10.71 3.23 5.73
CA LEU A 112 11.41 3.89 6.83
C LEU A 112 10.81 3.54 8.19
N VAL A 113 9.49 3.51 8.30
CA VAL A 113 8.78 3.07 9.52
C VAL A 113 9.16 1.64 9.88
N LYS A 114 9.18 0.74 8.90
CA LYS A 114 9.49 -0.68 9.10
C LYS A 114 10.94 -0.92 9.50
N THR A 115 11.88 -0.33 8.76
CA THR A 115 13.30 -0.66 8.83
C THR A 115 14.09 0.24 9.76
N LYS A 116 13.53 1.39 10.13
CA LYS A 116 14.21 2.42 10.91
C LYS A 116 15.51 2.89 10.25
N ASP A 117 15.60 2.86 8.92
CA ASP A 117 16.77 3.29 8.15
C ASP A 117 16.91 4.82 8.17
N THR A 118 17.42 5.34 9.28
CA THR A 118 17.61 6.77 9.51
C THR A 118 18.62 7.37 8.54
N ALA A 119 19.61 6.59 8.06
CA ALA A 119 20.60 7.07 7.11
C ALA A 119 19.95 7.34 5.73
N ALA A 120 19.10 6.43 5.24
CA ALA A 120 18.34 6.66 4.02
C ALA A 120 17.37 7.85 4.15
N ALA A 121 16.69 7.96 5.30
CA ALA A 121 15.78 9.08 5.58
C ALA A 121 16.49 10.43 5.50
N VAL A 122 17.66 10.57 6.16
CA VAL A 122 18.44 11.81 6.17
C VAL A 122 18.92 12.17 4.76
N ARG A 123 19.53 11.23 4.03
CA ARG A 123 19.98 11.47 2.65
C ARG A 123 18.84 11.94 1.74
N TRP A 124 17.66 11.36 1.90
CA TRP A 124 16.50 11.76 1.11
C TRP A 124 15.99 13.15 1.46
N MET A 125 15.97 13.52 2.74
CA MET A 125 15.57 14.86 3.15
C MET A 125 16.57 15.92 2.68
N ASP A 126 17.86 15.64 2.78
CA ASP A 126 18.91 16.51 2.23
C ASP A 126 18.69 16.71 0.72
N TRP A 127 18.42 15.63 -0.01
CA TRP A 127 18.11 15.70 -1.43
C TRP A 127 16.84 16.54 -1.73
N ILE A 128 15.76 16.40 -0.94
CA ILE A 128 14.54 17.21 -1.10
C ILE A 128 14.81 18.70 -0.84
N GLU A 129 15.59 19.01 0.19
CA GLU A 129 15.99 20.38 0.55
C GLU A 129 16.84 21.04 -0.54
N ASP A 130 17.67 20.27 -1.23
CA ASP A 130 18.45 20.69 -2.40
C ASP A 130 17.61 20.79 -3.67
N ASN A 131 16.52 20.02 -3.76
CA ASN A 131 15.60 19.98 -4.90
C ASN A 131 14.37 20.89 -4.76
N LYS A 132 14.50 22.00 -4.02
CA LYS A 132 13.47 23.04 -3.91
C LYS A 132 13.48 23.99 -5.09
N TYR A 133 12.32 24.54 -5.42
CA TYR A 133 12.16 25.50 -6.52
C TYR A 133 11.34 26.71 -6.09
N CYS A 134 11.58 27.83 -6.78
CA CYS A 134 10.80 29.03 -6.55
C CYS A 134 9.51 29.01 -7.37
N SER A 135 8.37 28.84 -6.69
CA SER A 135 7.04 28.82 -7.33
C SER A 135 6.48 30.22 -7.59
N LEU A 136 6.84 31.20 -6.75
CA LEU A 136 6.44 32.59 -6.92
C LEU A 136 7.64 33.51 -6.69
N LYS A 137 8.04 34.26 -7.71
CA LYS A 137 9.10 35.26 -7.63
C LYS A 137 8.52 36.65 -7.38
N ASN A 138 9.22 37.46 -6.60
CA ASN A 138 8.87 38.85 -6.41
C ASN A 138 9.07 39.64 -7.71
N PRO A 139 8.02 40.27 -8.28
CA PRO A 139 8.13 41.00 -9.55
C PRO A 139 9.04 42.24 -9.45
N LEU A 140 9.26 42.79 -8.25
CA LEU A 140 10.05 44.01 -8.05
C LEU A 140 11.52 43.75 -7.71
N GLY A 141 11.88 42.53 -7.30
CA GLY A 141 13.23 42.25 -6.78
C GLY A 141 13.81 40.88 -7.10
N GLY A 142 13.10 40.02 -7.85
CA GLY A 142 13.60 38.71 -8.28
C GLY A 142 13.72 37.64 -7.18
N ASN A 143 13.73 38.04 -5.90
CA ASN A 143 13.76 37.14 -4.74
C ASN A 143 12.56 36.20 -4.72
N CYS A 144 12.76 35.00 -4.16
CA CYS A 144 11.69 34.03 -4.04
C CYS A 144 10.71 34.38 -2.92
N ILE A 145 9.41 34.44 -3.23
CA ILE A 145 8.31 34.62 -2.26
C ILE A 145 7.84 33.27 -1.74
N LEU A 146 7.61 32.31 -2.64
CA LEU A 146 7.12 30.98 -2.30
C LEU A 146 8.09 29.93 -2.81
N THR A 147 8.77 29.27 -1.88
CA THR A 147 9.61 28.11 -2.15
C THR A 147 8.80 26.84 -1.93
N LEU A 148 8.78 25.97 -2.93
CA LEU A 148 8.15 24.66 -2.87
C LEU A 148 9.21 23.57 -3.02
N TYR A 149 8.91 22.39 -2.50
CA TYR A 149 9.84 21.26 -2.44
C TYR A 149 9.33 20.13 -3.33
N ARG A 150 10.25 19.37 -3.93
CA ARG A 150 9.89 18.27 -4.83
C ARG A 150 10.55 16.95 -4.42
N VAL A 151 9.82 15.86 -4.61
CA VAL A 151 10.32 14.48 -4.44
C VAL A 151 10.88 13.88 -5.73
N CYS A 152 10.83 14.61 -6.85
CA CYS A 152 11.43 14.24 -8.14
C CYS A 152 12.00 15.51 -8.83
N ARG A 153 12.89 15.34 -9.81
CA ARG A 153 13.45 16.47 -10.58
C ARG A 153 12.59 16.88 -11.77
N ASP A 154 11.84 15.93 -12.31
CA ASP A 154 11.12 16.12 -13.55
C ASP A 154 9.95 17.10 -13.37
N ALA A 155 9.59 17.79 -14.45
CA ALA A 155 8.51 18.77 -14.46
C ALA A 155 7.25 18.11 -15.05
N ASP A 156 6.38 17.59 -14.18
CA ASP A 156 5.35 16.63 -14.61
C ASP A 156 3.90 16.99 -14.20
N GLY A 157 3.64 18.26 -13.87
CA GLY A 157 2.27 18.71 -13.56
C GLY A 157 1.89 18.54 -12.09
N GLU A 158 2.78 18.99 -11.20
CA GLU A 158 2.59 19.06 -9.74
C GLU A 158 2.62 17.71 -9.01
N THR A 159 2.75 16.57 -9.68
CA THR A 159 2.81 15.24 -9.04
C THR A 159 4.05 15.03 -8.18
N CYS A 160 5.12 15.80 -8.41
CA CYS A 160 6.32 15.77 -7.58
C CYS A 160 6.35 16.77 -6.42
N THR A 161 5.44 17.73 -6.36
CA THR A 161 5.48 18.78 -5.33
C THR A 161 4.95 18.27 -4.00
N MET A 162 5.73 18.43 -2.92
CA MET A 162 5.33 18.11 -1.55
C MET A 162 4.11 18.96 -1.13
N THR A 163 3.02 18.30 -0.77
CA THR A 163 1.81 18.97 -0.25
C THR A 163 1.89 19.18 1.27
N PRO A 164 1.08 20.08 1.84
CA PRO A 164 0.96 20.22 3.30
C PRO A 164 0.66 18.91 4.01
N ALA A 165 -0.29 18.11 3.52
CA ALA A 165 -0.63 16.82 4.12
C ALA A 165 0.55 15.84 4.09
N LEU A 166 1.32 15.81 2.99
CA LEU A 166 2.50 14.95 2.90
C LEU A 166 3.61 15.41 3.84
N TRP A 167 3.81 16.72 4.02
CA TRP A 167 4.73 17.25 5.04
C TRP A 167 4.32 16.86 6.46
N GLY A 168 3.02 16.95 6.78
CA GLY A 168 2.49 16.54 8.09
C GLY A 168 2.74 15.06 8.37
N LEU A 169 2.45 14.18 7.40
CA LEU A 169 2.70 12.75 7.53
C LEU A 169 4.19 12.43 7.64
N THR A 170 5.02 13.08 6.81
CA THR A 170 6.48 12.94 6.84
C THR A 170 7.04 13.35 8.20
N ARG A 171 6.55 14.46 8.78
CA ARG A 171 6.93 14.89 10.13
C ARG A 171 6.69 13.77 11.15
N LYS A 172 5.50 13.17 11.16
CA LYS A 172 5.14 12.11 12.12
C LYS A 172 6.07 10.89 12.00
N VAL A 173 6.43 10.52 10.77
CA VAL A 173 7.42 9.46 10.54
C VAL A 173 8.80 9.89 11.05
N TRP A 174 9.21 11.14 10.86
CA TRP A 174 10.48 11.66 11.40
C TRP A 174 10.52 11.64 12.93
N ASP A 175 9.45 12.10 13.57
CA ASP A 175 9.29 12.07 15.03
C ASP A 175 9.37 10.60 15.51
N TYR A 176 8.69 9.65 14.83
CA TYR A 176 8.76 8.20 15.10
C TYR A 176 10.16 7.58 14.92
N LEU A 177 11.02 8.18 14.09
CA LEU A 177 12.41 7.77 13.89
C LEU A 177 13.39 8.46 14.85
N GLY A 178 12.92 9.42 15.66
CA GLY A 178 13.79 10.24 16.51
C GLY A 178 14.68 11.20 15.72
N LEU A 179 14.25 11.62 14.53
CA LEU A 179 15.01 12.52 13.64
C LEU A 179 14.60 13.98 13.85
N GLY A 180 15.54 14.89 13.55
CA GLY A 180 15.27 16.32 13.55
C GLY A 180 14.32 16.73 12.42
N THR A 181 13.36 17.62 12.71
CA THR A 181 12.37 18.08 11.72
C THR A 181 12.85 19.31 10.95
N THR A 182 12.43 19.45 9.69
CA THR A 182 12.65 20.65 8.89
C THR A 182 11.58 21.72 9.18
N LYS A 183 11.78 22.96 8.69
CA LYS A 183 10.76 24.02 8.89
C LYS A 183 9.41 23.65 8.25
N PRO A 184 9.33 23.18 6.99
CA PRO A 184 8.06 22.77 6.38
C PRO A 184 7.30 21.70 7.18
N MET A 185 8.01 20.70 7.71
CA MET A 185 7.42 19.69 8.58
C MET A 185 6.73 20.29 9.81
N ARG A 186 7.36 21.28 10.45
CA ARG A 186 6.78 21.96 11.62
C ARG A 186 5.58 22.82 11.24
N ASP A 187 5.68 23.56 10.14
CA ASP A 187 4.62 24.46 9.67
C ASP A 187 3.33 23.71 9.30
N PHE A 188 3.44 22.46 8.81
CA PHE A 188 2.30 21.66 8.32
C PHE A 188 1.96 20.44 9.19
N ASN A 189 2.36 20.45 10.46
CA ASN A 189 2.29 19.28 11.33
C ASN A 189 0.91 18.60 11.49
N ASN A 190 -0.17 19.37 11.37
CA ASN A 190 -1.55 18.92 11.57
C ASN A 190 -2.32 18.80 10.25
N ALA A 191 -1.65 19.01 9.11
CA ALA A 191 -2.31 19.02 7.81
C ALA A 191 -2.77 17.62 7.35
N ASP A 192 -2.16 16.54 7.87
CA ASP A 192 -2.37 15.17 7.40
C ASP A 192 -3.58 14.45 8.05
N VAL A 193 -4.16 14.98 9.12
CA VAL A 193 -5.29 14.37 9.87
C VAL A 193 -6.44 15.33 10.15
N SER A 194 -6.64 16.30 9.27
CA SER A 194 -7.66 17.34 9.42
C SER A 194 -9.11 16.86 9.13
N ASP A 195 -10.10 17.71 9.41
CA ASP A 195 -11.48 17.54 8.91
C ASP A 195 -11.56 17.49 7.39
N LEU A 196 -10.61 18.15 6.71
CA LEU A 196 -10.48 18.05 5.27
C LEU A 196 -10.10 16.62 4.83
N GLU A 197 -9.23 15.92 5.56
CA GLU A 197 -8.86 14.55 5.21
C GLU A 197 -10.02 13.56 5.35
N LEU A 198 -10.85 13.70 6.39
CA LEU A 198 -12.06 12.91 6.54
C LEU A 198 -13.09 13.24 5.46
N SER A 199 -13.30 14.53 5.19
CA SER A 199 -14.22 14.99 4.14
C SER A 199 -13.80 14.48 2.75
N THR A 200 -12.51 14.52 2.44
CA THR A 200 -11.98 14.01 1.16
C THR A 200 -12.04 12.48 1.10
N ALA A 201 -11.84 11.75 2.20
CA ALA A 201 -12.11 10.31 2.22
C ALA A 201 -13.56 9.96 1.88
N GLY A 202 -14.52 10.78 2.32
CA GLY A 202 -15.94 10.63 2.00
C GLY A 202 -16.34 11.01 0.57
N SER A 203 -15.59 11.89 -0.09
CA SER A 203 -15.98 12.51 -1.37
C SER A 203 -15.10 12.13 -2.57
N GLU A 204 -13.89 11.60 -2.36
CA GLU A 204 -12.99 11.23 -3.46
C GLU A 204 -13.54 10.13 -4.35
N LYS A 205 -13.14 10.04 -5.61
CA LYS A 205 -13.59 8.92 -6.46
C LYS A 205 -13.00 7.59 -5.96
N PRO A 206 -13.78 6.50 -5.84
CA PRO A 206 -13.26 5.17 -5.50
C PRO A 206 -12.10 4.72 -6.39
N GLY A 207 -11.33 3.76 -5.90
CA GLY A 207 -10.10 3.28 -6.54
C GLY A 207 -8.86 4.00 -6.03
N TYR A 208 -7.94 4.37 -6.93
CA TYR A 208 -6.55 4.66 -6.58
C TYR A 208 -6.41 5.77 -5.52
N ARG A 209 -7.24 6.81 -5.59
CA ARG A 209 -7.21 7.91 -4.61
C ARG A 209 -7.63 7.47 -3.20
N LEU A 210 -8.60 6.58 -3.07
CA LEU A 210 -8.96 6.00 -1.77
C LEU A 210 -7.85 5.10 -1.27
N HIS A 211 -7.20 4.35 -2.16
CA HIS A 211 -6.05 3.52 -1.78
C HIS A 211 -4.93 4.36 -1.16
N LEU A 212 -4.54 5.49 -1.76
CA LEU A 212 -3.52 6.39 -1.16
C LEU A 212 -3.90 6.88 0.25
N LYS A 213 -5.20 7.13 0.49
CA LYS A 213 -5.72 7.46 1.82
C LYS A 213 -5.65 6.29 2.79
N ALA A 214 -5.92 5.08 2.32
CA ALA A 214 -5.76 3.86 3.10
C ALA A 214 -4.29 3.64 3.49
N VAL A 215 -3.34 3.83 2.56
CA VAL A 215 -1.90 3.71 2.83
C VAL A 215 -1.43 4.74 3.86
N SER A 216 -1.84 6.01 3.69
CA SER A 216 -1.52 7.07 4.66
C SER A 216 -2.11 6.79 6.04
N THR A 217 -3.33 6.25 6.09
CA THR A 217 -4.00 5.82 7.32
C THR A 217 -3.30 4.64 7.96
N PHE A 218 -2.82 3.69 7.16
CA PHE A 218 -2.05 2.55 7.64
C PHE A 218 -0.74 3.00 8.30
N ILE A 219 0.02 3.90 7.66
CA ILE A 219 1.23 4.48 8.24
C ILE A 219 0.94 5.07 9.63
N ARG A 220 -0.10 5.90 9.76
CA ARG A 220 -0.49 6.51 11.03
C ARG A 220 -0.84 5.50 12.12
N LEU A 221 -1.63 4.48 11.79
CA LEU A 221 -1.99 3.42 12.73
C LEU A 221 -0.75 2.66 13.22
N VAL A 222 0.19 2.35 12.33
CA VAL A 222 1.42 1.62 12.67
C VAL A 222 2.30 2.42 13.63
N ILE A 223 2.48 3.73 13.38
CA ILE A 223 3.32 4.58 14.23
C ILE A 223 2.60 5.07 15.50
N GLY A 224 1.34 4.68 15.71
CA GLY A 224 0.53 5.08 16.86
C GLY A 224 0.06 6.53 16.85
N GLU A 225 0.02 7.15 15.67
CA GLU A 225 -0.35 8.55 15.52
C GLU A 225 -1.82 8.71 15.17
N SER A 226 -2.49 9.61 15.88
CA SER A 226 -3.89 10.00 15.59
C SER A 226 -4.84 8.78 15.47
N VAL A 227 -4.63 7.73 16.28
CA VAL A 227 -5.24 6.40 16.11
C VAL A 227 -6.77 6.47 15.98
N ALA A 228 -7.45 7.15 16.91
CA ALA A 228 -8.90 7.28 16.89
C ALA A 228 -9.41 7.87 15.57
N ARG A 229 -8.76 8.94 15.11
CA ARG A 229 -9.10 9.62 13.85
C ARG A 229 -8.79 8.75 12.63
N SER A 230 -7.65 8.06 12.65
CA SER A 230 -7.26 7.11 11.60
C SER A 230 -8.26 5.96 11.48
N ARG A 231 -8.81 5.46 12.59
CA ARG A 231 -9.90 4.45 12.58
C ARG A 231 -11.20 5.01 12.00
N THR A 232 -11.55 6.28 12.27
CA THR A 232 -12.71 6.93 11.61
C THR A 232 -12.52 7.03 10.09
N ILE A 233 -11.33 7.40 9.63
CA ILE A 233 -11.00 7.44 8.20
C ILE A 233 -11.08 6.03 7.61
N ALA A 234 -10.49 5.03 8.27
CA ALA A 234 -10.54 3.64 7.83
C ALA A 234 -11.98 3.11 7.71
N GLY A 235 -12.85 3.40 8.68
CA GLY A 235 -14.28 3.04 8.59
C GLY A 235 -14.99 3.72 7.41
N THR A 236 -14.63 4.96 7.10
CA THR A 236 -15.14 5.66 5.90
C THR A 236 -14.64 5.01 4.62
N LEU A 237 -13.36 4.63 4.55
CA LEU A 237 -12.81 3.93 3.38
C LEU A 237 -13.50 2.59 3.17
N TYR A 238 -13.66 1.81 4.24
CA TYR A 238 -14.33 0.51 4.19
C TYR A 238 -15.81 0.61 3.77
N SER A 239 -16.57 1.57 4.29
CA SER A 239 -17.97 1.74 3.88
C SER A 239 -18.14 2.07 2.40
N ARG A 240 -17.11 2.67 1.79
CA ARG A 240 -17.09 3.05 0.37
C ARG A 240 -16.61 1.95 -0.57
N GLN A 241 -15.77 1.03 -0.08
CA GLN A 241 -15.29 -0.12 -0.84
C GLN A 241 -15.27 -1.36 0.07
N ASN A 242 -16.46 -1.84 0.41
CA ASN A 242 -16.63 -2.88 1.43
C ASN A 242 -16.14 -4.27 0.99
N ALA A 243 -15.86 -4.50 -0.29
CA ALA A 243 -15.19 -5.72 -0.73
C ALA A 243 -13.66 -5.66 -0.59
N ASN A 244 -13.05 -4.52 -0.25
CA ASN A 244 -11.60 -4.41 -0.13
C ASN A 244 -11.12 -4.97 1.24
N PRO A 245 -10.42 -6.13 1.29
CA PRO A 245 -10.03 -6.76 2.55
C PRO A 245 -9.00 -5.91 3.31
N PHE A 246 -8.17 -5.12 2.61
CA PHE A 246 -7.23 -4.20 3.27
C PHE A 246 -7.98 -3.09 4.01
N PHE A 247 -9.02 -2.51 3.41
CA PHE A 247 -9.79 -1.44 4.06
C PHE A 247 -10.55 -1.96 5.27
N GLN A 248 -11.12 -3.16 5.17
CA GLN A 248 -11.77 -3.81 6.30
C GLN A 248 -10.79 -4.03 7.46
N LEU A 249 -9.59 -4.55 7.16
CA LEU A 249 -8.56 -4.79 8.17
C LEU A 249 -8.16 -3.49 8.90
N LEU A 250 -8.06 -2.37 8.19
CA LEU A 250 -7.77 -1.06 8.82
C LEU A 250 -8.93 -0.55 9.68
N ALA A 251 -10.18 -0.82 9.27
CA ALA A 251 -11.37 -0.34 9.98
C ALA A 251 -11.65 -1.17 11.24
N GLU A 252 -11.65 -2.49 11.09
CA GLU A 252 -12.22 -3.43 12.07
C GLU A 252 -11.14 -4.27 12.77
N GLY A 253 -9.92 -4.31 12.23
CA GLY A 253 -8.85 -5.17 12.73
C GLY A 253 -8.92 -6.61 12.21
N LYS A 254 -8.17 -7.51 12.86
CA LYS A 254 -8.07 -8.92 12.46
C LYS A 254 -9.37 -9.66 12.79
N LEU A 255 -10.21 -9.88 11.77
CA LEU A 255 -11.44 -10.66 11.85
C LEU A 255 -11.41 -11.83 10.85
N THR A 256 -12.08 -12.93 11.20
CA THR A 256 -12.24 -14.11 10.32
C THR A 256 -12.87 -13.76 8.97
N ASP A 257 -13.71 -12.73 8.94
CA ASP A 257 -14.37 -12.26 7.71
C ASP A 257 -13.37 -11.62 6.73
N VAL A 258 -12.28 -11.02 7.22
CA VAL A 258 -11.23 -10.46 6.35
C VAL A 258 -10.49 -11.59 5.63
N GLU A 259 -10.15 -12.67 6.35
CA GLU A 259 -9.50 -13.84 5.75
C GLU A 259 -10.41 -14.51 4.73
N THR A 260 -11.68 -14.72 5.07
CA THR A 260 -12.67 -15.30 4.16
C THR A 260 -12.80 -14.48 2.88
N LYS A 261 -12.88 -13.14 3.01
CA LYS A 261 -12.96 -12.22 1.89
C LYS A 261 -11.70 -12.23 1.02
N LEU A 262 -10.53 -12.28 1.64
CA LEU A 262 -9.25 -12.41 0.95
C LEU A 262 -9.20 -13.70 0.12
N LEU A 263 -9.51 -14.84 0.75
CA LEU A 263 -9.57 -16.15 0.10
C LEU A 263 -10.62 -16.20 -1.01
N GLN A 264 -11.71 -15.45 -0.89
CA GLN A 264 -12.73 -15.38 -1.94
C GLN A 264 -12.23 -14.67 -3.20
N LEU A 265 -11.53 -13.54 -3.02
CA LEU A 265 -11.17 -12.61 -4.11
C LEU A 265 -9.85 -12.96 -4.79
N CYS A 266 -8.90 -13.53 -4.05
CA CYS A 266 -7.59 -13.89 -4.60
C CYS A 266 -7.63 -15.14 -5.49
N PRO A 267 -6.69 -15.28 -6.43
CA PRO A 267 -6.62 -16.45 -7.31
C PRO A 267 -6.47 -17.77 -6.53
N LYS A 268 -7.05 -18.85 -7.04
CA LYS A 268 -7.06 -20.18 -6.42
C LYS A 268 -6.48 -21.24 -7.35
N PRO A 269 -6.03 -22.39 -6.78
CA PRO A 269 -5.70 -23.56 -7.59
C PRO A 269 -6.85 -23.95 -8.52
N GLY A 270 -6.54 -24.08 -9.81
CA GLY A 270 -7.52 -24.40 -10.85
C GLY A 270 -8.14 -23.18 -11.55
N ASP A 271 -7.91 -21.96 -11.07
CA ASP A 271 -8.24 -20.76 -11.83
C ASP A 271 -7.40 -20.68 -13.10
N ASN A 272 -7.97 -20.11 -14.16
CA ASN A 272 -7.22 -19.81 -15.37
C ASN A 272 -6.29 -18.62 -15.11
N LEU A 273 -4.98 -18.83 -15.12
CA LEU A 273 -3.96 -17.79 -14.94
C LEU A 273 -3.39 -17.24 -16.26
N ASP A 274 -4.00 -17.58 -17.41
CA ASP A 274 -3.64 -17.07 -18.74
C ASP A 274 -4.20 -15.66 -18.98
N TYR A 275 -3.97 -14.76 -18.04
CA TYR A 275 -4.29 -13.34 -18.13
C TYR A 275 -3.08 -12.49 -17.75
N ILE A 276 -3.12 -11.20 -18.09
CA ILE A 276 -2.09 -10.24 -17.73
C ILE A 276 -2.26 -9.86 -16.26
N ARG A 277 -1.29 -10.23 -15.43
CA ARG A 277 -1.25 -9.94 -13.98
C ARG A 277 -0.62 -8.57 -13.73
N HIS A 278 -1.40 -7.53 -13.93
CA HIS A 278 -0.92 -6.14 -13.88
C HIS A 278 -1.66 -5.26 -12.88
N GLN A 279 -2.57 -5.83 -12.09
CA GLN A 279 -3.38 -5.08 -11.14
C GLN A 279 -2.96 -5.34 -9.69
N TRP A 280 -2.75 -4.26 -8.94
CA TRP A 280 -2.85 -4.28 -7.49
C TRP A 280 -4.31 -4.13 -7.12
N SER A 281 -5.02 -5.24 -6.90
CA SER A 281 -6.48 -5.22 -6.92
C SER A 281 -7.09 -4.33 -5.83
N TRP A 282 -6.41 -4.16 -4.71
CA TRP A 282 -6.82 -3.28 -3.61
C TRP A 282 -6.63 -1.79 -3.89
N GLU A 283 -6.06 -1.42 -5.04
CA GLU A 283 -5.93 -0.04 -5.51
C GLU A 283 -7.11 0.41 -6.39
N ARG A 284 -7.91 -0.52 -6.92
CA ARG A 284 -8.93 -0.24 -7.95
C ARG A 284 -10.33 -0.06 -7.36
N ASP A 285 -11.23 0.48 -8.18
CA ASP A 285 -12.64 0.48 -7.81
C ASP A 285 -13.12 -0.98 -7.76
N GLN A 286 -14.01 -1.29 -6.83
CA GLN A 286 -14.62 -2.61 -6.75
C GLN A 286 -15.42 -2.92 -8.03
N ALA A 287 -15.99 -1.89 -8.66
CA ALA A 287 -16.70 -2.02 -9.93
C ALA A 287 -15.80 -2.49 -11.10
N ASP A 288 -14.48 -2.34 -10.99
CA ASP A 288 -13.52 -2.74 -12.03
C ASP A 288 -13.20 -4.24 -11.99
N GLU A 289 -13.62 -4.95 -10.94
CA GLU A 289 -13.31 -6.38 -10.72
C GLU A 289 -11.81 -6.72 -10.84
N ALA A 290 -10.94 -5.78 -10.46
CA ALA A 290 -9.49 -5.88 -10.67
C ALA A 290 -8.82 -7.08 -9.97
N TRP A 291 -9.50 -7.74 -9.04
CA TRP A 291 -9.04 -9.00 -8.42
C TRP A 291 -8.92 -10.13 -9.44
N THR A 292 -9.70 -10.09 -10.53
CA THR A 292 -9.62 -11.07 -11.63
C THR A 292 -8.31 -10.95 -12.43
N LEU A 293 -7.60 -9.82 -12.30
CA LEU A 293 -6.33 -9.52 -12.95
C LEU A 293 -5.21 -9.27 -11.93
N SER A 294 -5.40 -9.76 -10.70
CA SER A 294 -4.48 -9.59 -9.58
C SER A 294 -3.10 -10.14 -9.92
N MET A 295 -2.06 -9.41 -9.50
CA MET A 295 -0.68 -9.89 -9.55
C MET A 295 -0.24 -10.70 -8.34
N GLY A 296 -1.16 -11.03 -7.43
CA GLY A 296 -0.96 -11.90 -6.26
C GLY A 296 -0.19 -11.26 -5.10
N TRP A 297 0.63 -10.25 -5.37
CA TRP A 297 1.40 -9.56 -4.33
C TRP A 297 0.52 -8.80 -3.33
N ASP A 298 -0.61 -8.29 -3.79
CA ASP A 298 -1.64 -7.68 -2.97
C ASP A 298 -2.32 -8.72 -2.05
N CYS A 299 -2.50 -9.96 -2.52
CA CYS A 299 -2.96 -11.07 -1.71
C CYS A 299 -1.95 -11.45 -0.60
N ILE A 300 -0.67 -11.60 -0.97
CA ILE A 300 0.42 -11.85 -0.01
C ILE A 300 0.52 -10.72 1.01
N PHE A 301 0.41 -9.47 0.57
CA PHE A 301 0.43 -8.31 1.45
C PHE A 301 -0.63 -8.43 2.57
N VAL A 302 -1.90 -8.69 2.24
CA VAL A 302 -2.97 -8.78 3.24
C VAL A 302 -2.84 -10.04 4.10
N ALA A 303 -2.45 -11.18 3.52
CA ALA A 303 -2.19 -12.40 4.28
C ALA A 303 -1.10 -12.19 5.35
N ASN A 304 -0.03 -11.51 4.97
CA ASN A 304 1.03 -11.14 5.89
C ASN A 304 0.56 -10.17 6.98
N LEU A 305 -0.30 -9.20 6.64
CA LEU A 305 -0.88 -8.33 7.66
C LEU A 305 -1.76 -9.12 8.63
N LEU A 306 -2.55 -10.10 8.18
CA LEU A 306 -3.37 -10.95 9.05
C LEU A 306 -2.51 -11.79 10.01
N ARG A 307 -1.41 -12.36 9.52
CA ARG A 307 -0.47 -13.13 10.35
C ARG A 307 0.28 -12.24 11.35
N ASN A 308 0.70 -11.07 10.91
CA ASN A 308 1.54 -10.17 11.68
C ASN A 308 0.77 -9.05 12.39
N TYR A 309 -0.56 -9.10 12.42
CA TYR A 309 -1.42 -8.00 12.87
C TYR A 309 -1.00 -7.47 14.25
N GLU A 310 -0.92 -8.37 15.23
CA GLU A 310 -0.52 -8.02 16.58
C GLU A 310 0.88 -7.38 16.61
N ARG A 311 1.86 -7.96 15.92
CA ARG A 311 3.21 -7.40 15.87
C ARG A 311 3.25 -6.00 15.24
N ILE A 312 2.44 -5.76 14.21
CA ILE A 312 2.43 -4.50 13.45
C ILE A 312 1.68 -3.40 14.21
N PHE A 313 0.59 -3.73 14.90
CA PHE A 313 -0.27 -2.76 15.56
C PHE A 313 -0.07 -2.67 17.09
N GLN A 314 0.49 -3.67 17.78
CA GLN A 314 0.72 -3.61 19.24
C GLN A 314 1.82 -2.61 19.62
N SER A 315 2.80 -2.35 18.75
CA SER A 315 3.83 -1.33 19.03
C SER A 315 3.24 0.07 19.26
N SER A 316 2.03 0.32 18.75
CA SER A 316 1.33 1.59 18.95
C SER A 316 0.57 1.71 20.28
N LEU A 317 0.25 0.59 20.94
CA LEU A 317 -0.61 0.60 22.14
C LEU A 317 0.15 0.93 23.44
N PHE A 318 1.49 0.85 23.43
CA PHE A 318 2.31 1.06 24.63
C PHE A 318 2.82 2.50 24.79
N VAL A 319 2.43 3.44 23.92
CA VAL A 319 2.96 4.82 23.96
C VAL A 319 2.06 5.79 24.74
N SER A 320 0.88 5.38 25.21
CA SER A 320 -0.15 6.34 25.68
C SER A 320 -0.34 6.54 27.18
N ASP A 321 0.41 5.89 28.08
CA ASP A 321 0.08 5.95 29.53
C ASP A 321 1.06 6.70 30.45
N ASP A 322 2.24 7.14 29.99
CA ASP A 322 3.26 7.74 30.87
C ASP A 322 3.38 9.28 30.78
N SER A 323 2.38 9.98 30.22
CA SER A 323 2.41 11.45 30.12
C SER A 323 1.08 12.13 30.44
N LEU A 324 0.55 11.86 31.64
CA LEU A 324 -0.48 12.70 32.29
C LEU A 324 0.07 13.37 33.53
#